data_AF-A0A661MJX7-F1
#
_entry.id   AF-A0A661MJX7-F1
#
_cell.length_a   1.000
_cell.length_b   1.000
_cell.length_c   1.000
_cell.angle_alpha   90.00
_cell.angle_beta   90.00
_cell.angle_gamma   90.00
#
_symmetry.space_group_name_H-M   'P 1'
#
loop_
_entity.id
_entity.type
_entity.pdbx_description
1 polymer ?
#
loop_
_entity_poly.entity_id
_entity_poly.type
_entity_poly.pdbx_seq_one_letter_code
_entity_poly.pdbx_strand_id
1 'polypeptide(L)'
;MLRKFVLITGFLDIPIGLATWAAAILEPQDTHFGALMTCGAFLIFAGAALMWSTQDMKVRAPVIFWQGFVRLTAVASIMYMVPKGIAESWQYGICAFDGGIALVYIIGMMKHTGASFFSLMLGKSS
;
A
#
# COMPACT_ATOMS: atom_id res chain seq x y z
N MET A 1 -18.70 5.69 -1.63
CA MET A 1 -17.63 6.22 -0.76
C MET A 1 -16.32 5.44 -0.93
N LEU A 2 -16.33 4.11 -0.89
CA LEU A 2 -15.13 3.26 -1.08
C LEU A 2 -14.33 3.58 -2.35
N ARG A 3 -14.98 3.78 -3.51
CA ARG A 3 -14.31 4.19 -4.76
C ARG A 3 -13.48 5.46 -4.62
N LYS A 4 -14.06 6.51 -4.02
CA LYS A 4 -13.37 7.80 -3.81
C LYS A 4 -12.20 7.64 -2.85
N PHE A 5 -12.39 6.85 -1.79
CA PHE A 5 -11.33 6.53 -0.85
C PHE A 5 -10.13 5.88 -1.56
N VAL A 6 -10.35 4.77 -2.27
CA VAL A 6 -9.32 4.06 -3.04
C VAL A 6 -8.62 4.96 -4.07
N LEU A 7 -9.37 5.85 -4.73
CA LEU A 7 -8.81 6.80 -5.69
C LEU A 7 -7.84 7.79 -5.01
N ILE A 8 -8.25 8.35 -3.88
CA ILE A 8 -7.44 9.34 -3.14
C ILE A 8 -6.20 8.67 -2.55
N THR A 9 -6.37 7.53 -1.87
CA THR A 9 -5.24 6.82 -1.26
C THR A 9 -4.29 6.26 -2.33
N GLY A 10 -4.81 5.79 -3.47
CA GLY A 10 -3.97 5.41 -4.62
C GLY A 10 -3.22 6.59 -5.23
N PHE A 11 -3.84 7.77 -5.32
CA PHE A 11 -3.13 8.97 -5.77
C PHE A 11 -2.00 9.37 -4.82
N LEU A 12 -2.20 9.24 -3.50
CA LEU A 12 -1.18 9.57 -2.49
C LEU A 12 0.05 8.64 -2.54
N ASP A 13 -0.05 7.44 -3.12
CA ASP A 13 1.09 6.53 -3.27
C ASP A 13 2.12 7.03 -4.29
N ILE A 14 1.68 7.83 -5.27
CA ILE A 14 2.56 8.42 -6.29
C ILE A 14 3.57 9.39 -5.64
N PRO A 15 3.17 10.44 -4.89
CA PRO A 15 4.13 11.33 -4.23
C PRO A 15 4.96 10.60 -3.16
N ILE A 16 4.44 9.57 -2.49
CA ILE A 16 5.24 8.76 -1.54
C ILE A 16 6.34 7.99 -2.28
N GLY A 17 6.04 7.40 -3.43
CA GLY A 17 7.05 6.74 -4.26
C GLY A 17 8.11 7.71 -4.79
N LEU A 18 7.69 8.92 -5.21
CA LEU A 18 8.62 10.00 -5.58
C LEU A 18 9.49 10.45 -4.40
N ALA A 19 8.92 10.56 -3.19
CA ALA A 19 9.69 10.88 -1.98
C ALA A 19 10.71 9.78 -1.64
N THR A 20 10.38 8.52 -1.91
CA THR A 20 11.30 7.38 -1.73
C THR A 20 12.50 7.47 -2.69
N TRP A 21 12.26 7.88 -3.94
CA TRP A 21 13.34 8.20 -4.87
C TRP A 21 14.18 9.38 -4.41
N ALA A 22 13.52 10.47 -3.97
CA ALA A 22 14.24 11.64 -3.48
C ALA A 22 15.16 11.29 -2.30
N ALA A 23 14.69 10.48 -1.35
CA ALA A 23 15.50 9.99 -0.24
C ALA A 23 16.71 9.17 -0.72
N ALA A 24 16.51 8.26 -1.68
CA ALA A 24 17.58 7.44 -2.24
C ALA A 24 18.63 8.27 -3.00
N ILE A 25 18.22 9.32 -3.70
CA ILE A 25 19.11 10.20 -4.48
C ILE A 25 19.88 11.16 -3.58
N LEU A 26 19.25 11.70 -2.54
CA LEU A 26 19.86 12.66 -1.62
C LEU A 26 20.87 11.99 -0.67
N GLU A 27 20.57 10.77 -0.24
CA GLU A 27 21.43 9.97 0.64
C GLU A 27 21.72 8.60 0.01
N PRO A 28 22.54 8.55 -1.05
CA PRO A 28 22.84 7.30 -1.73
C PRO A 28 23.68 6.40 -0.82
N GLN A 29 23.06 5.33 -0.30
CA GLN A 29 23.75 4.23 0.36
C GLN A 29 23.92 3.08 -0.64
N ASP A 30 25.16 2.73 -0.98
CA ASP A 30 25.50 1.79 -2.05
C ASP A 30 24.78 0.43 -1.96
N THR A 31 24.50 -0.06 -0.75
CA THR A 31 23.82 -1.35 -0.52
C THR A 31 22.30 -1.30 -0.69
N HIS A 32 21.69 -0.11 -0.64
CA HIS A 32 20.23 0.05 -0.62
C HIS A 32 19.69 0.93 -1.74
N PHE A 33 20.55 1.65 -2.47
CA PHE A 33 20.15 2.55 -3.55
C PHE A 33 19.26 1.86 -4.59
N GLY A 34 19.71 0.73 -5.14
CA GLY A 34 18.92 -0.01 -6.14
C GLY A 34 17.58 -0.52 -5.61
N ALA A 35 17.54 -0.95 -4.34
CA ALA A 35 16.33 -1.41 -3.68
C ALA A 35 15.33 -0.25 -3.48
N LEU A 36 15.78 0.91 -2.98
CA LEU A 36 14.93 2.08 -2.75
C LEU A 36 14.41 2.68 -4.06
N MET A 37 15.24 2.74 -5.11
CA MET A 37 14.79 3.14 -6.45
C MET A 37 13.71 2.21 -6.99
N THR A 38 13.88 0.90 -6.82
CA THR A 38 12.89 -0.10 -7.25
C THR A 38 11.61 0.00 -6.42
N CYS A 39 11.71 0.16 -5.10
CA CYS A 39 10.57 0.35 -4.21
C CYS A 39 9.76 1.61 -4.57
N GLY A 40 10.41 2.74 -4.82
CA GLY A 40 9.74 3.98 -5.24
C GLY A 40 8.99 3.80 -6.57
N ALA A 41 9.59 3.09 -7.54
CA ALA A 41 8.94 2.78 -8.81
C ALA A 41 7.68 1.89 -8.60
N PHE A 42 7.78 0.87 -7.75
CA PHE A 42 6.66 0.01 -7.40
C PHE A 42 5.55 0.75 -6.66
N LEU A 43 5.86 1.71 -5.80
CA LEU A 43 4.87 2.55 -5.13
C LEU A 43 4.10 3.44 -6.12
N ILE A 44 4.81 4.05 -7.09
CA ILE A 44 4.17 4.82 -8.15
C ILE A 44 3.26 3.93 -9.01
N PHE A 45 3.76 2.75 -9.39
CA PHE A 45 2.96 1.76 -10.12
C PHE A 45 1.74 1.29 -9.31
N ALA A 46 1.91 1.01 -8.02
CA ALA A 46 0.83 0.65 -7.10
C ALA A 46 -0.25 1.73 -7.04
N GLY A 47 0.16 3.00 -6.93
CA GLY A 47 -0.76 4.14 -6.96
C GLY A 47 -1.53 4.23 -8.27
N ALA A 48 -0.84 4.12 -9.41
CA ALA A 48 -1.48 4.09 -10.72
C ALA A 48 -2.45 2.90 -10.89
N ALA A 49 -2.06 1.71 -10.42
CA ALA A 49 -2.89 0.50 -10.45
C ALA A 49 -4.14 0.65 -9.56
N LEU A 50 -4.02 1.28 -8.40
CA LEU A 50 -5.14 1.61 -7.53
C LEU A 50 -6.10 2.58 -8.21
N MET A 51 -5.60 3.68 -8.77
CA MET A 51 -6.43 4.63 -9.51
C MET A 51 -7.14 3.95 -10.68
N TRP A 52 -6.44 3.11 -11.43
CA TRP A 52 -7.02 2.32 -12.52
C TRP A 52 -8.06 1.32 -12.03
N SER A 53 -7.84 0.66 -10.89
CA SER A 53 -8.79 -0.30 -10.31
C SER A 53 -10.13 0.34 -9.93
N THR A 54 -10.15 1.66 -9.67
CA THR A 54 -11.39 2.37 -9.34
C THR A 54 -12.37 2.46 -10.51
N GLN A 55 -11.95 2.22 -11.76
CA GLN A 55 -12.84 2.22 -12.92
C GLN A 55 -13.75 0.99 -12.96
N ASP A 56 -13.23 -0.17 -12.53
CA ASP A 56 -14.00 -1.42 -12.42
C ASP A 56 -13.57 -2.18 -11.16
N MET A 57 -14.13 -1.76 -10.03
CA MET A 57 -13.75 -2.27 -8.72
C MET A 57 -14.15 -3.72 -8.49
N LYS A 58 -15.20 -4.21 -9.16
CA LYS A 58 -15.63 -5.61 -8.98
C LYS A 58 -14.62 -6.54 -9.63
N VAL A 59 -14.32 -6.32 -10.91
CA VAL A 59 -13.35 -7.16 -11.64
C VAL A 59 -11.96 -7.04 -11.02
N ARG A 60 -11.55 -5.83 -10.62
CA ARG A 60 -10.20 -5.51 -10.16
C ARG A 60 -10.05 -5.49 -8.63
N ALA A 61 -11.02 -6.02 -7.90
CA ALA A 61 -10.97 -6.13 -6.44
C ALA A 61 -9.69 -6.78 -5.90
N PRO A 62 -9.11 -7.82 -6.56
CA PRO A 62 -7.84 -8.40 -6.11
C PRO A 62 -6.68 -7.41 -6.05
N VAL A 63 -6.63 -6.42 -6.95
CA VAL A 63 -5.58 -5.38 -6.95
C VAL A 63 -5.68 -4.53 -5.68
N ILE A 64 -6.89 -4.07 -5.36
CA ILE A 64 -7.13 -3.26 -4.16
C ILE A 64 -6.88 -4.11 -2.89
N PHE A 65 -7.30 -5.37 -2.90
CA PHE A 65 -7.07 -6.31 -1.81
C PHE A 65 -5.59 -6.54 -1.54
N TRP A 66 -4.79 -6.82 -2.57
CA TRP A 66 -3.34 -7.01 -2.45
C TRP A 66 -2.61 -5.73 -2.03
N GLN A 67 -3.10 -4.56 -2.45
CA GLN A 67 -2.58 -3.29 -1.93
C GLN A 67 -2.85 -3.13 -0.43
N GLY A 68 -3.95 -3.68 0.09
CA GLY A 68 -4.18 -3.76 1.53
C GLY A 68 -3.08 -4.57 2.23
N PHE A 69 -2.61 -5.65 1.63
CA PHE A 69 -1.49 -6.44 2.17
C PHE A 69 -0.16 -5.71 2.16
N VAL A 70 0.14 -4.95 1.10
CA VAL A 70 1.35 -4.11 1.06
C VAL A 70 1.36 -3.13 2.24
N ARG A 71 0.20 -2.57 2.60
CA ARG A 71 0.05 -1.70 3.78
C ARG A 71 0.24 -2.46 5.09
N LEU A 72 -0.23 -3.70 5.20
CA LEU A 72 0.06 -4.55 6.36
C LEU A 72 1.56 -4.85 6.51
N THR A 73 2.30 -5.01 5.40
CA THR A 73 3.75 -5.18 5.49
C THR A 73 4.45 -3.93 6.05
N ALA A 74 4.01 -2.72 5.67
CA ALA A 74 4.53 -1.48 6.24
C ALA A 74 4.24 -1.37 7.74
N VAL A 75 3.02 -1.72 8.16
CA VAL A 75 2.62 -1.82 9.59
C VAL A 75 3.51 -2.79 10.34
N ALA A 76 3.70 -4.02 9.82
CA ALA A 76 4.54 -5.03 10.45
C ALA A 76 5.99 -4.56 10.60
N SER A 77 6.54 -3.89 9.57
CA SER A 77 7.87 -3.30 9.62
C SER A 77 7.99 -2.25 10.73
N ILE A 78 7.04 -1.31 10.84
CA ILE A 78 7.09 -0.27 11.89
C ILE A 78 6.98 -0.89 13.29
N MET A 79 6.06 -1.85 13.47
CA MET A 79 5.88 -2.57 14.73
C MET A 79 7.15 -3.35 15.15
N TYR A 80 7.98 -3.74 14.19
CA TYR A 80 9.27 -4.38 14.44
C TYR A 80 10.39 -3.36 14.72
N MET A 81 10.46 -2.27 13.93
CA MET A 81 11.58 -1.32 13.95
C MET A 81 11.56 -0.40 15.17
N VAL A 82 10.38 0.12 15.56
CA VAL A 82 10.28 1.13 16.63
C VAL A 82 10.71 0.57 17.99
N PRO A 83 10.23 -0.61 18.46
CA PRO A 83 10.69 -1.19 19.72
C PRO A 83 12.18 -1.54 19.75
N LYS A 84 12.81 -1.68 18.57
CA LYS A 84 14.24 -1.96 18.42
C LYS A 84 15.11 -0.71 18.30
N GLY A 85 14.52 0.49 18.34
CA GLY A 85 15.25 1.75 18.19
C GLY A 85 15.80 1.99 16.77
N ILE A 86 15.30 1.26 15.76
CA ILE A 86 15.66 1.43 14.35
C ILE A 86 14.86 2.59 13.74
N ALA A 87 13.73 2.93 14.35
CA ALA A 87 12.70 3.82 13.87
C ALA A 87 12.21 4.74 15.00
N GLU A 88 11.73 5.93 14.64
CA GLU A 88 11.24 6.91 15.61
C GLU A 88 9.77 6.66 16.00
N SER A 89 9.40 7.00 17.23
CA SER A 89 8.06 6.69 17.78
C SER A 89 6.90 7.37 17.03
N TRP A 90 7.13 8.49 16.33
CA TRP A 90 6.08 9.14 15.54
C TRP A 90 5.61 8.26 14.37
N GLN A 91 6.43 7.30 13.93
CA GLN A 91 6.07 6.37 12.86
C GLN A 91 4.92 5.42 13.26
N TYR A 92 4.59 5.30 14.56
CA TYR A 92 3.34 4.65 14.98
C TYR A 92 2.09 5.35 14.42
N GLY A 93 2.15 6.66 14.18
CA GLY A 93 1.08 7.39 13.49
C GLY A 93 0.88 6.91 12.05
N ILE A 94 1.98 6.67 11.32
CA ILE A 94 1.93 6.07 9.97
C ILE A 94 1.34 4.66 10.05
N CYS A 95 1.78 3.86 11.02
CA CYS A 95 1.26 2.51 11.24
C CYS A 95 -0.27 2.49 11.45
N ALA A 96 -0.81 3.42 12.25
CA ALA A 96 -2.25 3.53 12.43
C ALA A 96 -2.97 3.89 11.12
N PHE A 97 -2.39 4.79 10.32
CA PHE A 97 -2.94 5.20 9.03
C PHE A 97 -2.94 4.08 7.99
N ASP A 98 -1.79 3.43 7.77
CA ASP A 98 -1.65 2.30 6.84
C ASP A 98 -2.50 1.11 7.28
N GLY A 99 -2.56 0.82 8.58
CA GLY A 99 -3.43 -0.21 9.14
C GLY A 99 -4.92 0.06 8.88
N GLY A 100 -5.35 1.32 9.02
CA GLY A 100 -6.70 1.75 8.67
C GLY A 100 -7.04 1.53 7.19
N ILE A 101 -6.14 1.95 6.29
CA ILE A 101 -6.30 1.73 4.84
C ILE A 101 -6.36 0.24 4.52
N ALA A 102 -5.45 -0.56 5.09
CA ALA A 102 -5.38 -2.00 4.89
C ALA A 102 -6.72 -2.68 5.24
N LEU A 103 -7.28 -2.36 6.41
CA LEU A 103 -8.56 -2.89 6.85
C LEU A 103 -9.70 -2.49 5.90
N VAL A 104 -9.74 -1.22 5.49
CA VAL A 104 -10.75 -0.73 4.54
C VAL A 104 -10.64 -1.43 3.19
N TYR A 105 -9.44 -1.69 2.69
CA TYR A 105 -9.24 -2.39 1.42
C TYR A 105 -9.64 -3.85 1.52
N ILE A 106 -9.15 -4.58 2.53
CA ILE A 106 -9.41 -6.02 2.68
C ILE A 106 -10.90 -6.26 2.95
N ILE A 107 -11.44 -5.67 4.02
CA ILE A 107 -12.83 -5.88 4.42
C ILE A 107 -13.79 -5.22 3.42
N GLY A 108 -13.43 -4.04 2.92
CA GLY A 108 -14.23 -3.32 1.94
C GLY A 108 -14.35 -4.08 0.62
N MET A 109 -13.28 -4.69 0.12
CA MET A 109 -13.34 -5.49 -1.11
C MET A 109 -14.15 -6.78 -0.91
N MET A 110 -13.95 -7.50 0.20
CA MET A 110 -14.75 -8.69 0.52
C MET A 110 -16.26 -8.36 0.57
N LYS A 111 -16.63 -7.25 1.22
CA LYS A 111 -18.03 -6.80 1.28
C LYS A 111 -18.55 -6.31 -0.07
N HIS A 112 -17.71 -5.68 -0.88
CA HIS A 112 -18.11 -5.10 -2.16
C HIS A 112 -18.34 -6.16 -3.24
N THR A 113 -17.53 -7.22 -3.26
CA THR A 113 -17.64 -8.31 -4.24
C THR A 113 -18.47 -9.49 -3.75
N GLY A 114 -18.59 -9.68 -2.43
CA GLY A 114 -19.14 -10.91 -1.84
C GLY A 114 -18.19 -12.10 -1.91
N ALA A 115 -16.98 -11.91 -2.45
CA ALA A 115 -15.98 -12.97 -2.58
C ALA A 115 -15.30 -13.26 -1.24
N SER A 116 -14.89 -14.51 -1.05
CA SER A 116 -14.12 -14.92 0.13
C SER A 116 -12.72 -14.30 0.11
N PHE A 117 -12.09 -14.24 1.28
CA PHE A 117 -10.71 -13.75 1.45
C PHE A 117 -9.73 -14.48 0.51
N PHE A 118 -9.76 -15.82 0.52
CA PHE A 118 -8.87 -16.64 -0.32
C PHE A 118 -9.19 -16.49 -1.82
N SER A 119 -10.46 -16.27 -2.18
CA SER A 119 -10.84 -15.97 -3.56
C SER A 119 -10.15 -14.70 -4.05
N LEU A 120 -10.26 -13.59 -3.29
CA LEU A 120 -9.62 -12.32 -3.65
C LEU A 120 -8.10 -12.42 -3.68
N MET A 121 -7.51 -13.16 -2.73
CA MET A 121 -6.07 -13.41 -2.68
C MET A 121 -5.58 -14.15 -3.94
N LEU A 122 -6.37 -15.10 -4.45
CA LEU A 122 -6.07 -15.86 -5.67
C LEU A 122 -6.46 -15.11 -6.97
N GLY A 123 -6.86 -13.84 -6.90
CA GLY A 123 -7.24 -13.08 -8.08
C GLY A 123 -8.68 -13.31 -8.56
N LYS A 124 -9.51 -13.99 -7.77
CA LYS A 124 -10.91 -14.29 -8.11
C LYS A 124 -11.85 -13.29 -7.45
N SER A 125 -12.64 -12.58 -8.25
CA SER A 125 -13.59 -11.55 -7.81
C SER A 125 -15.06 -12.02 -7.77
N SER A 126 -15.33 -13.26 -8.17
CA SER A 126 -16.64 -13.93 -8.17
C SER A 126 -16.48 -15.44 -8.07
#